data_AF-A0AB38C7E3-F1
#
_entry.id   AF-A0AB38C7E3-F1
#
_cell.length_a   1.000
_cell.length_b   1.000
_cell.length_c   1.000
_cell.angle_alpha   90.00
_cell.angle_beta   90.00
_cell.angle_gamma   90.00
#
_symmetry.space_group_name_H-M   'P 1'
#
loop_
_entity.id
_entity.type
_entity.pdbx_description
1 polymer ?
#
loop_
_entity_poly.entity_id
_entity_poly.type
_entity_poly.pdbx_seq_one_letter_code
_entity_poly.pdbx_strand_id
1 'polypeptide(L)'
;MEPIVRAVDIGRGNTKFIATVSAGEVRCAMFPSQAHPCETIYEQETWGTKRRTVCVPVDDLNYEVGPDAHLASDIFNANVLQHDSYSATPEYLALLLGALHYMRLDRIDLLVLGLPVATYKLKKQVAALERRVTGEHTLAEGRKIMIARVKAIAQPSGALMYCGLTHGRLAQMRKERNLIIDPGRRTFDWLVTQGMQQIDKRSHSVPRGMFDVLHSIIEGISRATGSHYREYDTIDLALRTGKKPVIFQKEYDIAQHLPLAQKIPEQAVAEMLHYVGDAADIKNIILVGGGAFFYRKALKTAFPHHELQELKDPIFANVKGFQFAGTELAKQVDASSARTDGTEPLNLTT
;
A
#
# COMPACT_ATOMS: atom_id res chain seq x y z
N MET A 1 -18.57 18.65 -14.83
CA MET A 1 -17.43 17.73 -15.06
C MET A 1 -17.40 16.78 -13.88
N GLU A 2 -17.21 15.47 -14.10
CA GLU A 2 -17.10 14.55 -12.95
C GLU A 2 -15.85 14.87 -12.12
N PRO A 3 -15.92 14.81 -10.78
CA PRO A 3 -14.80 15.15 -9.92
C PRO A 3 -13.62 14.18 -10.13
N ILE A 4 -12.40 14.73 -10.26
CA ILE A 4 -11.19 13.93 -10.39
C ILE A 4 -10.78 13.42 -9.00
N VAL A 5 -11.05 12.14 -8.74
CA VAL A 5 -10.65 11.46 -7.51
C VAL A 5 -9.41 10.59 -7.76
N ARG A 6 -8.43 10.66 -6.86
CA ARG A 6 -7.25 9.77 -6.84
C ARG A 6 -6.95 9.26 -5.46
N ALA A 7 -6.26 8.11 -5.38
CA ALA A 7 -5.83 7.54 -4.12
C ALA A 7 -4.35 7.14 -4.13
N VAL A 8 -3.71 7.28 -2.97
CA VAL A 8 -2.32 6.90 -2.71
C VAL A 8 -2.21 6.17 -1.38
N ASP A 9 -1.50 5.05 -1.38
CA ASP A 9 -1.13 4.24 -0.22
C ASP A 9 0.40 4.21 -0.07
N ILE A 10 0.92 5.02 0.87
CA ILE A 10 2.36 5.11 1.15
C ILE A 10 2.68 4.19 2.32
N GLY A 11 3.08 2.96 2.00
CA GLY A 11 3.57 1.98 2.97
C GLY A 11 5.08 2.01 3.11
N ARG A 12 5.63 1.34 4.14
CA ARG A 12 7.08 1.28 4.39
C ARG A 12 7.88 0.60 3.26
N GLY A 13 7.26 -0.32 2.53
CA GLY A 13 7.91 -1.03 1.42
C GLY A 13 7.67 -0.41 0.05
N ASN A 14 6.43 -0.04 -0.24
CA ASN A 14 6.00 0.44 -1.55
C ASN A 14 5.00 1.58 -1.42
N THR A 15 5.16 2.57 -2.30
CA THR A 15 4.18 3.62 -2.56
C THR A 15 3.31 3.17 -3.72
N LYS A 16 2.01 2.99 -3.46
CA LYS A 16 1.04 2.47 -4.43
C LYS A 16 0.01 3.55 -4.70
N PHE A 17 -0.40 3.69 -5.96
CA PHE A 17 -1.29 4.77 -6.34
C PHE A 17 -2.16 4.37 -7.54
N ILE A 18 -3.25 5.11 -7.73
CA ILE A 18 -4.07 5.01 -8.93
C ILE A 18 -3.43 5.84 -10.04
N ALA A 19 -2.86 5.17 -11.04
CA ALA A 19 -2.23 5.83 -12.17
C ALA A 19 -3.28 6.45 -13.10
N THR A 20 -4.30 5.66 -13.48
CA THR A 20 -5.37 6.12 -14.37
C THR A 20 -6.71 5.54 -13.97
N VAL A 21 -7.77 6.31 -14.18
CA VAL A 21 -9.16 5.86 -14.11
C VAL A 21 -9.79 6.18 -15.46
N SER A 22 -10.28 5.15 -16.18
CA SER A 22 -10.91 5.32 -17.49
C SER A 22 -12.03 4.30 -17.65
N ALA A 23 -13.23 4.75 -18.02
CA ALA A 23 -14.40 3.90 -18.28
C ALA A 23 -14.68 2.85 -17.17
N GLY A 24 -14.48 3.22 -15.90
CA GLY A 24 -14.66 2.33 -14.75
C GLY A 24 -13.49 1.37 -14.47
N GLU A 25 -12.48 1.30 -15.34
CA GLU A 25 -11.24 0.57 -15.08
C GLU A 25 -10.28 1.43 -14.25
N VAL A 26 -9.80 0.87 -13.14
CA VAL A 26 -8.80 1.48 -12.26
C VAL A 26 -7.46 0.79 -12.48
N ARG A 27 -6.49 1.52 -13.04
CA ARG A 27 -5.12 1.03 -13.19
C ARG A 27 -4.25 1.51 -12.05
N CYS A 28 -3.58 0.58 -11.39
CA CYS A 28 -2.69 0.85 -10.28
C CYS A 28 -1.24 0.80 -10.75
N ALA A 29 -0.40 1.61 -10.11
CA ALA A 29 1.05 1.55 -10.23
C ALA A 29 1.67 1.61 -8.83
N MET A 30 2.94 1.23 -8.73
CA MET A 30 3.72 1.38 -7.51
C MET A 30 5.19 1.58 -7.81
N PHE A 31 5.90 2.12 -6.83
CA PHE A 31 7.35 2.13 -6.77
C PHE A 31 7.84 1.90 -5.33
N PRO A 32 9.11 1.54 -5.12
CA PRO A 32 9.67 1.36 -3.78
C PRO A 32 9.52 2.64 -2.94
N SER A 33 9.19 2.51 -1.66
CA SER A 33 9.13 3.67 -0.76
C SER A 33 10.53 4.13 -0.33
N GLN A 34 11.29 4.62 -1.29
CA GLN A 34 12.63 5.15 -1.17
C GLN A 34 12.62 6.58 -1.71
N ALA A 35 13.03 7.53 -0.88
CA ALA A 35 13.21 8.92 -1.26
C ALA A 35 14.61 9.34 -0.87
N HIS A 36 15.45 9.61 -1.86
CA HIS A 36 16.84 9.96 -1.65
C HIS A 36 17.00 11.49 -1.72
N PRO A 37 17.38 12.16 -0.62
CA PRO A 37 17.58 13.60 -0.62
C PRO A 37 18.80 13.98 -1.46
N CYS A 38 18.68 15.05 -2.22
CA CYS A 38 19.77 15.67 -2.96
C CYS A 38 19.59 17.20 -3.00
N GLU A 39 20.70 17.93 -2.96
CA GLU A 39 20.68 19.41 -3.04
C GLU A 39 20.46 19.92 -4.47
N THR A 40 20.78 19.10 -5.47
CA THR A 40 20.69 19.45 -6.90
C THR A 40 19.80 18.48 -7.64
N ILE A 41 19.08 18.98 -8.66
CA ILE A 41 18.35 18.14 -9.61
C ILE A 41 19.40 17.34 -10.39
N TYR A 42 19.36 16.01 -10.29
CA TYR A 42 20.23 15.15 -11.09
C TYR A 42 19.85 15.31 -12.57
N GLU A 43 20.73 15.90 -13.38
CA GLU A 43 20.65 15.77 -14.83
C GLU A 43 21.05 14.33 -15.18
N GLN A 44 20.09 13.56 -15.68
CA GLN A 44 20.38 12.20 -16.13
C GLN A 44 21.31 12.24 -17.34
N GLU A 45 22.42 11.49 -17.27
CA GLU A 45 23.36 11.36 -18.37
C GLU A 45 22.65 10.94 -19.67
N THR A 46 22.98 11.64 -20.76
CA THR A 46 22.40 11.46 -22.10
C THR A 46 22.77 10.11 -22.75
N TRP A 47 23.76 9.41 -22.20
CA TRP A 47 24.22 8.10 -22.66
C TRP A 47 24.02 7.02 -21.61
N GLY A 48 22.82 6.42 -21.62
CA GLY A 48 22.48 5.27 -20.80
C GLY A 48 20.98 5.02 -20.77
N THR A 49 20.56 3.87 -20.22
CA THR A 49 19.14 3.61 -19.96
C THR A 49 18.66 4.60 -18.91
N LYS A 50 17.76 5.52 -19.31
CA LYS A 50 17.19 6.55 -18.44
C LYS A 50 16.53 5.89 -17.22
N ARG A 51 17.05 6.13 -16.00
CA ARG A 51 16.41 5.64 -14.77
C ARG A 51 14.99 6.18 -14.72
N ARG A 52 14.00 5.34 -14.40
CA ARG A 52 12.61 5.77 -14.20
C ARG A 52 12.49 6.31 -12.78
N THR A 53 13.09 7.48 -12.57
CA THR A 53 13.05 8.26 -11.34
C THR A 53 12.77 9.72 -11.69
N VAL A 54 12.28 10.46 -10.70
CA VAL A 54 12.02 11.89 -10.79
C VAL A 54 12.51 12.58 -9.54
N CYS A 55 13.05 13.79 -9.66
CA CYS A 55 13.43 14.65 -8.54
C CYS A 55 12.27 15.60 -8.22
N VAL A 56 11.67 15.46 -7.04
CA VAL A 56 10.59 16.34 -6.58
C VAL A 56 11.09 17.31 -5.51
N PRO A 57 10.74 18.61 -5.59
CA PRO A 57 11.12 19.57 -4.57
C PRO A 57 10.24 19.40 -3.32
N VAL A 58 10.87 19.33 -2.15
CA VAL A 58 10.19 19.35 -0.85
C VAL A 58 11.00 20.20 0.11
N ASP A 59 10.37 21.27 0.60
CA ASP A 59 11.03 22.28 1.44
C ASP A 59 12.30 22.82 0.72
N ASP A 60 13.47 22.76 1.35
CA ASP A 60 14.74 23.26 0.78
C ASP A 60 15.54 22.18 0.01
N LEU A 61 15.00 20.97 -0.13
CA LEU A 61 15.70 19.83 -0.75
C LEU A 61 14.94 19.28 -1.96
N ASN A 62 15.66 18.54 -2.80
CA ASN A 62 15.07 17.68 -3.82
C ASN A 62 15.13 16.23 -3.35
N TYR A 63 14.16 15.44 -3.77
CA TYR A 63 14.12 14.01 -3.45
C TYR A 63 13.96 13.20 -4.73
N GLU A 64 14.89 12.28 -4.98
CA GLU A 64 14.78 11.30 -6.06
C GLU A 64 13.86 10.15 -5.63
N VAL A 65 12.77 9.94 -6.39
CA VAL A 65 11.76 8.91 -6.15
C VAL A 65 11.34 8.24 -7.46
N GLY A 66 10.96 6.97 -7.42
CA GLY A 66 10.40 6.27 -8.58
C GLY A 66 10.76 4.79 -8.65
N PRO A 67 10.27 4.07 -9.68
CA PRO A 67 10.52 2.64 -9.87
C PRO A 67 11.98 2.21 -9.71
N ASP A 68 12.90 3.02 -10.22
CA ASP A 68 14.33 2.68 -10.26
C ASP A 68 15.14 3.39 -9.14
N ALA A 69 14.47 3.89 -8.09
CA ALA A 69 15.13 4.62 -6.98
C ALA A 69 16.19 3.77 -6.26
N HIS A 70 16.01 2.45 -6.23
CA HIS A 70 16.98 1.52 -5.64
C HIS A 70 18.35 1.53 -6.34
N LEU A 71 18.43 2.00 -7.59
CA LEU A 71 19.68 2.13 -8.35
C LEU A 71 20.43 3.43 -8.02
N ALA A 72 19.82 4.37 -7.29
CA ALA A 72 20.45 5.60 -6.83
C ALA A 72 21.19 5.44 -5.48
N SER A 73 21.35 4.19 -5.02
CA SER A 73 21.76 3.84 -3.65
C SER A 73 23.18 4.21 -3.23
N ASP A 74 23.99 4.81 -4.10
CA ASP A 74 25.44 4.94 -3.88
C ASP A 74 25.84 5.88 -2.74
N ILE A 75 24.92 6.63 -2.11
CA ILE A 75 25.30 7.62 -1.09
C ILE A 75 24.51 7.50 0.24
N PHE A 76 23.26 7.00 0.28
CA PHE A 76 22.54 6.83 1.56
C PHE A 76 21.54 5.66 1.52
N ASN A 77 21.78 4.65 2.38
CA ASN A 77 20.85 3.55 2.64
C ASN A 77 19.70 4.01 3.54
N ALA A 78 18.80 4.82 3.01
CA ALA A 78 17.69 5.35 3.78
C ALA A 78 16.50 4.39 3.68
N ASN A 79 16.40 3.43 4.61
CA ASN A 79 15.10 2.87 4.96
C ASN A 79 14.27 3.99 5.65
N VAL A 80 13.81 4.98 4.88
CA VAL A 80 13.42 6.29 5.44
C VAL A 80 12.18 6.21 6.34
N LEU A 81 11.25 5.30 6.02
CA LEU A 81 9.97 5.22 6.74
C LEU A 81 10.04 4.29 7.95
N GLN A 82 11.13 4.32 8.73
CA GLN A 82 11.27 3.49 9.94
C GLN A 82 10.62 4.11 11.18
N HIS A 83 10.38 5.42 11.21
CA HIS A 83 9.74 6.09 12.36
C HIS A 83 8.20 5.99 12.32
N ASP A 84 7.56 5.89 13.49
CA ASP A 84 6.08 5.84 13.61
C ASP A 84 5.35 7.12 13.20
N SER A 85 6.09 8.23 13.03
CA SER A 85 5.58 9.52 12.58
C SER A 85 5.95 9.79 11.12
N TYR A 86 6.27 8.75 10.33
CA TYR A 86 6.79 8.91 8.98
C TYR A 86 5.88 9.75 8.07
N SER A 87 4.55 9.74 8.31
CA SER A 87 3.60 10.55 7.54
C SER A 87 3.82 12.07 7.67
N ALA A 88 4.59 12.51 8.67
CA ALA A 88 4.94 13.91 8.86
C ALA A 88 6.27 14.30 8.22
N THR A 89 7.05 13.36 7.68
CA THR A 89 8.41 13.65 7.21
C THR A 89 8.42 14.27 5.80
N PRO A 90 9.51 14.94 5.39
CA PRO A 90 9.71 15.38 4.01
C PRO A 90 9.66 14.22 3.01
N GLU A 91 10.18 13.06 3.36
CA GLU A 91 10.25 11.91 2.46
C GLU A 91 8.88 11.31 2.17
N TYR A 92 7.96 11.31 3.14
CA TYR A 92 6.58 10.94 2.86
C TYR A 92 5.94 11.87 1.84
N LEU A 93 6.17 13.19 1.97
CA LEU A 93 5.68 14.16 1.00
C LEU A 93 6.36 13.95 -0.37
N ALA A 94 7.67 13.70 -0.42
CA ALA A 94 8.37 13.39 -1.66
C ALA A 94 7.80 12.15 -2.37
N LEU A 95 7.55 11.06 -1.64
CA LEU A 95 6.90 9.86 -2.18
C LEU A 95 5.50 10.18 -2.72
N LEU A 96 4.74 11.02 -2.01
CA LEU A 96 3.44 11.48 -2.47
C LEU A 96 3.54 12.29 -3.78
N LEU A 97 4.42 13.30 -3.82
CA LEU A 97 4.62 14.14 -5.01
C LEU A 97 5.11 13.32 -6.20
N GLY A 98 5.98 12.33 -5.97
CA GLY A 98 6.40 11.36 -7.00
C GLY A 98 5.21 10.61 -7.59
N ALA A 99 4.34 10.06 -6.74
CA ALA A 99 3.12 9.38 -7.19
C ALA A 99 2.21 10.31 -8.00
N LEU A 100 2.01 11.56 -7.54
CA LEU A 100 1.23 12.58 -8.25
C LEU A 100 1.84 12.94 -9.62
N HIS A 101 3.16 13.05 -9.71
CA HIS A 101 3.86 13.28 -10.98
C HIS A 101 3.56 12.17 -11.99
N TYR A 102 3.59 10.91 -11.56
CA TYR A 102 3.30 9.77 -12.43
C TYR A 102 1.82 9.67 -12.85
N MET A 103 0.88 10.30 -12.13
CA MET A 103 -0.53 10.37 -12.55
C MET A 103 -0.76 11.28 -13.75
N ARG A 104 0.14 12.25 -14.01
CA ARG A 104 0.05 13.23 -15.10
C ARG A 104 -1.27 14.01 -15.09
N LEU A 105 -1.62 14.54 -13.93
CA LEU A 105 -2.77 15.41 -13.73
C LEU A 105 -2.31 16.76 -13.18
N ASP A 106 -2.98 17.83 -13.62
CA ASP A 106 -2.74 19.18 -13.10
C ASP A 106 -3.71 19.54 -11.96
N ARG A 107 -4.75 18.71 -11.76
CA ARG A 107 -5.74 18.91 -10.71
C ARG A 107 -6.32 17.58 -10.18
N ILE A 108 -6.56 17.53 -8.88
CA ILE A 108 -7.32 16.48 -8.18
C ILE A 108 -8.34 17.16 -7.26
N ASP A 109 -9.63 16.84 -7.42
CA ASP A 109 -10.72 17.41 -6.62
C ASP A 109 -10.85 16.74 -5.24
N LEU A 110 -10.45 15.47 -5.14
CA LEU A 110 -10.32 14.73 -3.89
C LEU A 110 -9.18 13.72 -3.96
N LEU A 111 -8.17 13.91 -3.11
CA LEU A 111 -7.09 12.95 -2.91
C LEU A 111 -7.34 12.13 -1.64
N VAL A 112 -7.38 10.80 -1.77
CA VAL A 112 -7.53 9.88 -0.64
C VAL A 112 -6.17 9.30 -0.25
N LEU A 113 -5.78 9.44 1.01
CA LEU A 113 -4.52 8.93 1.55
C LEU A 113 -4.76 7.77 2.52
N GLY A 114 -4.01 6.69 2.35
CA GLY A 114 -3.95 5.61 3.35
C GLY A 114 -2.95 5.91 4.46
N LEU A 115 -3.37 5.74 5.71
CA LEU A 115 -2.48 5.80 6.88
C LEU A 115 -2.54 4.50 7.69
N PRO A 116 -1.43 4.09 8.32
CA PRO A 116 -1.47 3.04 9.34
C PRO A 116 -2.46 3.42 10.43
N VAL A 117 -3.09 2.40 11.02
CA VAL A 117 -4.17 2.59 12.00
C VAL A 117 -3.69 3.43 13.19
N ALA A 118 -2.50 3.15 13.70
CA ALA A 118 -1.92 3.86 14.83
C ALA A 118 -1.85 5.38 14.55
N THR A 119 -1.32 5.75 13.39
CA THR A 119 -1.27 7.14 12.90
C THR A 119 -2.67 7.72 12.65
N TYR A 120 -3.58 6.95 12.06
CA TYR A 120 -4.95 7.39 11.76
C TYR A 120 -5.77 7.75 13.02
N LYS A 121 -5.48 7.12 14.17
CA LYS A 121 -6.11 7.46 15.45
C LYS A 121 -5.65 8.81 15.99
N LEU A 122 -4.47 9.28 15.59
CA LEU A 122 -3.91 10.56 16.01
C LEU A 122 -4.53 11.71 15.20
N LYS A 123 -5.76 12.11 15.57
CA LYS A 123 -6.56 13.10 14.81
C LYS A 123 -5.83 14.40 14.48
N LYS A 124 -4.97 14.89 15.38
CA LYS A 124 -4.13 16.08 15.15
C LYS A 124 -3.14 15.86 14.00
N GLN A 125 -2.49 14.69 13.94
CA GLN A 125 -1.54 14.35 12.88
C GLN A 125 -2.27 14.15 11.55
N VAL A 126 -3.44 13.49 11.56
CA VAL A 126 -4.29 13.34 10.37
C VAL A 126 -4.68 14.71 9.79
N ALA A 127 -5.19 15.62 10.62
CA ALA A 127 -5.57 16.96 10.20
C ALA A 127 -4.37 17.82 9.76
N ALA A 128 -3.19 17.61 10.35
CA ALA A 128 -1.97 18.28 9.91
C ALA A 128 -1.54 17.78 8.52
N LEU A 129 -1.60 16.47 8.27
CA LEU A 129 -1.29 15.90 6.96
C LEU A 129 -2.28 16.37 5.89
N GLU A 130 -3.59 16.28 6.16
CA GLU A 130 -4.62 16.74 5.21
C GLU A 130 -4.41 18.21 4.82
N ARG A 131 -4.08 19.08 5.80
CA ARG A 131 -3.75 20.48 5.53
C ARG A 131 -2.45 20.65 4.74
N ARG A 132 -1.38 19.93 5.10
CA ARG A 132 -0.08 20.02 4.41
C ARG A 132 -0.19 19.62 2.93
N VAL A 133 -1.06 18.65 2.62
CA VAL A 133 -1.23 18.13 1.25
C VAL A 133 -2.24 18.93 0.44
N THR A 134 -3.20 19.61 1.08
CA THR A 134 -4.17 20.45 0.36
C THR A 134 -3.51 21.70 -0.20
N GLY A 135 -3.82 22.06 -1.45
CA GLY A 135 -3.29 23.25 -2.12
C GLY A 135 -2.47 22.93 -3.38
N GLU A 136 -1.71 23.93 -3.83
CA GLU A 136 -0.81 23.81 -4.99
C GLU A 136 0.53 23.21 -4.56
N HIS A 137 1.03 22.25 -5.35
CA HIS A 137 2.37 21.68 -5.19
C HIS A 137 3.14 21.74 -6.51
N THR A 138 4.44 21.99 -6.41
CA THR A 138 5.38 21.85 -7.53
C THR A 138 5.87 20.40 -7.58
N LEU A 139 5.84 19.81 -8.76
CA LEU A 139 6.31 18.47 -9.08
C LEU A 139 7.64 18.56 -9.85
N ALA A 140 8.21 17.41 -10.21
CA ALA A 140 9.39 17.38 -11.06
C ALA A 140 9.15 18.08 -12.42
N GLU A 141 10.23 18.65 -12.97
CA GLU A 141 10.22 19.42 -14.23
C GLU A 141 9.39 20.72 -14.15
N GLY A 142 9.14 21.25 -12.95
CA GLY A 142 8.40 22.50 -12.74
C GLY A 142 6.89 22.39 -12.98
N ARG A 143 6.37 21.18 -13.23
CA ARG A 143 4.93 20.94 -13.35
C ARG A 143 4.24 21.27 -12.03
N LYS A 144 3.00 21.75 -12.09
CA LYS A 144 2.20 22.07 -10.91
C LYS A 144 0.96 21.20 -10.83
N ILE A 145 0.54 20.88 -9.62
CA ILE A 145 -0.71 20.18 -9.36
C ILE A 145 -1.50 20.89 -8.27
N MET A 146 -2.79 21.08 -8.50
CA MET A 146 -3.74 21.59 -7.52
C MET A 146 -4.52 20.45 -6.86
N ILE A 147 -4.46 20.35 -5.53
CA ILE A 147 -5.23 19.37 -4.75
C ILE A 147 -6.29 20.12 -3.95
N ALA A 148 -7.55 20.05 -4.39
CA ALA A 148 -8.62 20.83 -3.80
C ALA A 148 -9.02 20.35 -2.40
N ARG A 149 -9.04 19.03 -2.18
CA ARG A 149 -9.38 18.41 -0.90
C ARG A 149 -8.58 17.13 -0.69
N VAL A 150 -8.28 16.84 0.56
CA VAL A 150 -7.59 15.63 0.98
C VAL A 150 -8.42 14.92 2.04
N LYS A 151 -8.50 13.59 1.96
CA LYS A 151 -9.11 12.75 2.98
C LYS A 151 -8.19 11.59 3.35
N ALA A 152 -7.76 11.52 4.59
CA ALA A 152 -7.05 10.37 5.10
C ALA A 152 -8.05 9.29 5.58
N ILE A 153 -7.71 8.03 5.34
CA ILE A 153 -8.43 6.86 5.84
C ILE A 153 -7.46 5.82 6.38
N ALA A 154 -7.93 4.97 7.28
CA ALA A 154 -7.13 3.86 7.77
C ALA A 154 -6.87 2.87 6.63
N GLN A 155 -5.61 2.48 6.46
CA GLN A 155 -5.17 1.53 5.43
C GLN A 155 -6.04 0.27 5.30
N PRO A 156 -6.40 -0.40 6.40
CA PRO A 156 -7.11 -1.68 6.35
C PRO A 156 -8.55 -1.57 5.89
N SER A 157 -9.16 -0.39 6.06
CA SER A 157 -10.51 -0.11 5.60
C SER A 157 -10.60 -0.17 4.08
N GLY A 158 -9.50 0.08 3.37
CA GLY A 158 -9.42 -0.03 1.91
C GLY A 158 -9.66 -1.46 1.43
N ALA A 159 -8.90 -2.43 1.93
CA ALA A 159 -9.09 -3.85 1.59
C ALA A 159 -10.53 -4.33 1.87
N LEU A 160 -11.07 -4.00 3.05
CA LEU A 160 -12.42 -4.38 3.43
C LEU A 160 -13.47 -3.77 2.48
N MET A 161 -13.33 -2.49 2.15
CA MET A 161 -14.20 -1.80 1.20
C MET A 161 -14.12 -2.42 -0.19
N TYR A 162 -12.91 -2.66 -0.70
CA TYR A 162 -12.70 -3.23 -2.02
C TYR A 162 -13.28 -4.64 -2.12
N CYS A 163 -13.06 -5.48 -1.09
CA CYS A 163 -13.63 -6.81 -1.01
C CYS A 163 -15.17 -6.78 -1.00
N GLY A 164 -15.76 -5.96 -0.14
CA GLY A 164 -17.21 -5.83 -0.04
C GLY A 164 -17.87 -5.29 -1.30
N LEU A 165 -17.21 -4.39 -2.03
CA LEU A 165 -17.72 -3.87 -3.31
C LEU A 165 -17.62 -4.92 -4.41
N THR A 166 -16.47 -5.59 -4.53
CA THR A 166 -16.23 -6.60 -5.58
C THR A 166 -17.21 -7.76 -5.50
N HIS A 167 -17.60 -8.15 -4.29
CA HIS A 167 -18.54 -9.25 -4.06
C HIS A 167 -19.99 -8.80 -3.84
N GLY A 168 -20.29 -7.49 -3.91
CA GLY A 168 -21.64 -6.97 -3.64
C GLY A 168 -22.12 -7.16 -2.19
N ARG A 169 -21.20 -7.38 -1.24
CA ARG A 169 -21.48 -7.70 0.17
C ARG A 169 -21.13 -6.60 1.16
N LEU A 170 -20.80 -5.38 0.69
CA LEU A 170 -20.35 -4.27 1.55
C LEU A 170 -21.32 -3.98 2.71
N ALA A 171 -22.63 -3.95 2.45
CA ALA A 171 -23.64 -3.67 3.47
C ALA A 171 -23.67 -4.73 4.59
N GLN A 172 -23.43 -5.99 4.24
CA GLN A 172 -23.37 -7.10 5.18
C GLN A 172 -22.04 -7.08 5.95
N MET A 173 -20.90 -6.95 5.25
CA MET A 173 -19.57 -6.91 5.86
C MET A 173 -19.40 -5.75 6.85
N ARG A 174 -20.11 -4.64 6.64
CA ARG A 174 -20.21 -3.50 7.59
C ARG A 174 -20.89 -3.84 8.92
N LYS A 175 -21.59 -4.97 9.02
CA LYS A 175 -22.26 -5.44 10.24
C LYS A 175 -21.59 -6.69 10.82
N GLU A 176 -20.67 -7.29 10.08
CA GLU A 176 -20.02 -8.55 10.44
C GLU A 176 -18.64 -8.34 11.05
N ARG A 177 -18.12 -9.41 11.65
CA ARG A 177 -16.74 -9.45 12.11
C ARG A 177 -15.83 -9.92 10.98
N ASN A 178 -14.84 -9.12 10.64
CA ASN A 178 -13.94 -9.38 9.52
C ASN A 178 -12.50 -9.46 10.01
N LEU A 179 -11.74 -10.39 9.45
CA LEU A 179 -10.30 -10.52 9.63
C LEU A 179 -9.60 -10.18 8.31
N ILE A 180 -8.82 -9.11 8.31
CA ILE A 180 -7.94 -8.74 7.18
C ILE A 180 -6.54 -9.20 7.53
N ILE A 181 -5.89 -9.90 6.60
CA ILE A 181 -4.53 -10.43 6.76
C ILE A 181 -3.66 -9.91 5.63
N ASP A 182 -2.58 -9.22 5.95
CA ASP A 182 -1.64 -8.59 5.01
C ASP A 182 -0.21 -9.09 5.25
N PRO A 183 0.22 -10.17 4.56
CA PRO A 183 1.61 -10.57 4.50
C PRO A 183 2.38 -9.60 3.60
N GLY A 184 3.06 -8.66 4.23
CA GLY A 184 3.86 -7.63 3.58
C GLY A 184 5.32 -8.05 3.33
N ARG A 185 6.13 -7.07 2.89
CA ARG A 185 7.57 -7.28 2.67
C ARG A 185 8.32 -7.54 3.98
N ARG A 186 8.02 -6.77 5.02
CA ARG A 186 8.74 -6.79 6.32
C ARG A 186 7.92 -7.37 7.46
N THR A 187 6.60 -7.21 7.39
CA THR A 187 5.67 -7.54 8.46
C THR A 187 4.60 -8.48 7.97
N PHE A 188 4.03 -9.23 8.89
CA PHE A 188 2.76 -9.92 8.74
C PHE A 188 1.76 -9.24 9.67
N ASP A 189 0.83 -8.50 9.07
CA ASP A 189 -0.16 -7.69 9.77
C ASP A 189 -1.52 -8.39 9.72
N TRP A 190 -2.27 -8.33 10.82
CA TRP A 190 -3.66 -8.77 10.83
C TRP A 190 -4.55 -7.86 11.66
N LEU A 191 -5.79 -7.74 11.22
CA LEU A 191 -6.73 -6.79 11.75
C LEU A 191 -8.11 -7.39 11.84
N VAL A 192 -8.61 -7.45 13.07
CA VAL A 192 -9.99 -7.84 13.36
C VAL A 192 -10.83 -6.58 13.45
N THR A 193 -11.96 -6.58 12.76
CA THR A 193 -12.91 -5.46 12.72
C THR A 193 -14.31 -5.93 13.06
N GLN A 194 -15.10 -5.08 13.73
CA GLN A 194 -16.55 -5.16 13.77
C GLN A 194 -17.09 -4.11 12.81
N GLY A 195 -17.61 -4.54 11.67
CA GLY A 195 -17.91 -3.64 10.58
C GLY A 195 -16.66 -2.91 10.11
N MET A 196 -16.67 -1.58 10.19
CA MET A 196 -15.52 -0.73 9.82
C MET A 196 -14.63 -0.36 11.03
N GLN A 197 -15.02 -0.75 12.23
CA GLN A 197 -14.29 -0.40 13.45
C GLN A 197 -13.30 -1.52 13.81
N GLN A 198 -12.04 -1.16 14.02
CA GLN A 198 -11.00 -2.10 14.45
C GLN A 198 -11.17 -2.52 15.92
N ILE A 199 -10.90 -3.78 16.19
CA ILE A 199 -10.79 -4.37 17.53
C ILE A 199 -9.29 -4.52 17.87
N ASP A 200 -8.75 -3.52 18.55
CA ASP A 200 -7.30 -3.40 18.79
C ASP A 200 -6.70 -4.58 19.52
N LYS A 201 -7.38 -5.11 20.55
CA LYS A 201 -6.89 -6.23 21.35
C LYS A 201 -6.71 -7.53 20.55
N ARG A 202 -7.32 -7.63 19.36
CA ARG A 202 -7.25 -8.80 18.47
C ARG A 202 -6.48 -8.50 17.17
N SER A 203 -5.88 -7.32 17.07
CA SER A 203 -5.22 -6.81 15.86
C SER A 203 -3.78 -6.49 16.17
N HIS A 204 -2.84 -7.00 15.38
CA HIS A 204 -1.42 -6.77 15.62
C HIS A 204 -0.59 -6.99 14.35
N SER A 205 0.73 -6.96 14.51
CA SER A 205 1.72 -7.12 13.45
C SER A 205 2.97 -7.77 14.04
N VAL A 206 3.58 -8.67 13.26
CA VAL A 206 4.84 -9.32 13.63
C VAL A 206 5.88 -9.15 12.52
N PRO A 207 7.18 -9.08 12.85
CA PRO A 207 8.26 -8.97 11.87
C PRO A 207 8.55 -10.34 11.23
N ARG A 208 7.56 -10.87 10.52
CA ARG A 208 7.62 -12.13 9.77
C ARG A 208 7.07 -11.89 8.38
N GLY A 209 7.74 -11.04 7.61
CA GLY A 209 7.32 -10.71 6.25
C GLY A 209 7.87 -11.67 5.21
N MET A 210 7.71 -11.33 3.93
CA MET A 210 8.38 -12.04 2.84
C MET A 210 9.91 -11.91 2.88
N PHE A 211 10.46 -10.84 3.47
CA PHE A 211 11.90 -10.69 3.64
C PHE A 211 12.51 -11.87 4.42
N ASP A 212 11.87 -12.29 5.52
CA ASP A 212 12.33 -13.41 6.33
C ASP A 212 12.29 -14.73 5.55
N VAL A 213 11.24 -14.93 4.73
CA VAL A 213 11.09 -16.09 3.85
C VAL A 213 12.24 -16.15 2.84
N LEU A 214 12.48 -15.04 2.14
CA LEU A 214 13.54 -14.93 1.14
C LEU A 214 14.92 -15.10 1.78
N HIS A 215 15.12 -14.50 2.96
CA HIS A 215 16.36 -14.60 3.70
C HIS A 215 16.68 -16.04 4.08
N SER A 216 15.70 -16.78 4.60
CA SER A 216 15.86 -18.20 4.95
C SER A 216 16.30 -19.05 3.75
N ILE A 217 15.73 -18.80 2.57
CA ILE A 217 16.11 -19.49 1.33
C ILE A 217 17.54 -19.11 0.91
N ILE A 218 17.87 -17.82 0.95
CA ILE A 218 19.20 -17.30 0.60
C ILE A 218 20.29 -17.88 1.50
N GLU A 219 20.04 -18.00 2.81
CA GLU A 219 20.96 -18.65 3.73
C GLU A 219 21.13 -20.14 3.40
N GLY A 220 20.05 -20.82 3.04
CA GLY A 220 20.08 -22.20 2.56
C GLY A 220 20.95 -22.37 1.32
N ILE A 221 20.78 -21.48 0.32
CA ILE A 221 21.60 -21.45 -0.89
C ILE A 221 23.06 -21.19 -0.53
N SER A 222 23.32 -20.19 0.31
CA SER A 222 24.68 -19.81 0.70
C SER A 222 25.44 -20.96 1.36
N ARG A 223 24.76 -21.73 2.23
CA ARG A 223 25.32 -22.95 2.82
C ARG A 223 25.57 -24.04 1.78
N ALA A 224 24.62 -24.26 0.87
CA ALA A 224 24.73 -25.30 -0.16
C ALA A 224 25.82 -25.01 -1.21
N THR A 225 26.06 -23.73 -1.53
CA THR A 225 27.06 -23.32 -2.53
C THR A 225 28.40 -22.91 -1.91
N GLY A 226 28.50 -22.81 -0.59
CA GLY A 226 29.70 -22.31 0.11
C GLY A 226 30.06 -20.86 -0.26
N SER A 227 29.07 -20.05 -0.64
CA SER A 227 29.28 -18.67 -1.13
C SER A 227 28.28 -17.72 -0.51
N HIS A 228 28.62 -16.43 -0.39
CA HIS A 228 27.69 -15.40 0.10
C HIS A 228 26.71 -14.97 -1.00
N TYR A 229 25.63 -15.72 -1.19
CA TYR A 229 24.56 -15.37 -2.12
C TYR A 229 23.63 -14.31 -1.50
N ARG A 230 23.23 -13.27 -2.25
CA ARG A 230 22.41 -12.14 -1.74
C ARG A 230 21.36 -11.61 -2.73
N GLU A 231 21.00 -12.38 -3.74
CA GLU A 231 20.07 -11.96 -4.80
C GLU A 231 18.60 -12.17 -4.41
N TYR A 232 18.04 -11.27 -3.60
CA TYR A 232 16.64 -11.36 -3.11
C TYR A 232 15.60 -11.34 -4.23
N ASP A 233 15.77 -10.45 -5.21
CA ASP A 233 14.79 -10.27 -6.28
C ASP A 233 14.72 -11.50 -7.21
N THR A 234 15.87 -12.13 -7.44
CA THR A 234 15.97 -13.40 -8.19
C THR A 234 15.19 -14.51 -7.48
N ILE A 235 15.29 -14.59 -6.15
CA ILE A 235 14.57 -15.61 -5.36
C ILE A 235 13.07 -15.29 -5.23
N ASP A 236 12.68 -14.02 -5.07
CA ASP A 236 11.27 -13.63 -5.06
C ASP A 236 10.60 -13.96 -6.40
N LEU A 237 11.27 -13.66 -7.52
CA LEU A 237 10.78 -14.02 -8.86
C LEU A 237 10.66 -15.54 -9.03
N ALA A 238 11.66 -16.30 -8.58
CA ALA A 238 11.63 -17.76 -8.62
C ALA A 238 10.45 -18.33 -7.80
N LEU A 239 10.20 -17.82 -6.60
CA LEU A 239 9.06 -18.23 -5.78
C LEU A 239 7.72 -17.92 -6.42
N ARG A 240 7.56 -16.75 -7.05
CA ARG A 240 6.31 -16.32 -7.69
C ARG A 240 6.01 -17.08 -8.96
N THR A 241 7.05 -17.39 -9.75
CA THR A 241 6.90 -18.00 -11.07
C THR A 241 7.04 -19.51 -11.06
N GLY A 242 7.60 -20.07 -9.98
CA GLY A 242 8.01 -21.48 -9.91
C GLY A 242 9.21 -21.81 -10.81
N LYS A 243 9.80 -20.81 -11.51
CA LYS A 243 10.96 -21.03 -12.37
C LYS A 243 12.23 -21.13 -11.54
N LYS A 244 13.09 -22.08 -11.89
CA LYS A 244 14.40 -22.23 -11.26
C LYS A 244 15.28 -21.02 -11.59
N PRO A 245 15.85 -20.32 -10.60
CA PRO A 245 16.81 -19.27 -10.87
C PRO A 245 18.12 -19.88 -11.38
N VAL A 246 18.86 -19.10 -12.16
CA VAL A 246 20.23 -19.44 -12.54
C VAL A 246 21.17 -18.90 -11.48
N ILE A 247 21.88 -19.78 -10.78
CA ILE A 247 22.86 -19.45 -9.74
C ILE A 247 24.18 -20.09 -10.16
N PHE A 248 25.24 -19.28 -10.26
CA PHE A 248 26.55 -19.73 -10.78
C PHE A 248 26.45 -20.46 -12.13
N GLN A 249 25.71 -19.86 -13.07
CA GLN A 249 25.47 -20.39 -14.43
C GLN A 249 24.75 -21.74 -14.50
N LYS A 250 24.14 -22.19 -13.39
CA LYS A 250 23.37 -23.44 -13.33
C LYS A 250 21.96 -23.17 -12.84
N GLU A 251 20.98 -23.89 -13.39
CA GLU A 251 19.65 -23.91 -12.79
C GLU A 251 19.74 -24.47 -11.37
N TYR A 252 19.19 -23.73 -10.42
CA TYR A 252 19.20 -24.10 -9.02
C TYR A 252 17.78 -24.44 -8.54
N ASP A 253 17.61 -25.60 -7.93
CA ASP A 253 16.32 -25.97 -7.36
C ASP A 253 16.16 -25.40 -5.95
N ILE A 254 15.36 -24.35 -5.82
CA ILE A 254 15.06 -23.73 -4.52
C ILE A 254 14.08 -24.56 -3.67
N ALA A 255 13.45 -25.59 -4.24
CA ALA A 255 12.46 -26.42 -3.53
C ALA A 255 13.03 -27.07 -2.27
N GLN A 256 14.33 -27.40 -2.28
CA GLN A 256 15.04 -27.99 -1.14
C GLN A 256 15.04 -27.09 0.11
N HIS A 257 14.90 -25.77 -0.05
CA HIS A 257 14.90 -24.80 1.06
C HIS A 257 13.49 -24.43 1.55
N LEU A 258 12.46 -24.81 0.79
CA LEU A 258 11.07 -24.46 1.11
C LEU A 258 10.57 -25.01 2.45
N PRO A 259 10.93 -26.23 2.91
CA PRO A 259 10.45 -26.73 4.19
C PRO A 259 10.82 -25.81 5.38
N LEU A 260 12.03 -25.25 5.38
CA LEU A 260 12.45 -24.30 6.43
C LEU A 260 11.76 -22.94 6.24
N ALA A 261 11.69 -22.45 5.00
CA ALA A 261 11.03 -21.18 4.69
C ALA A 261 9.52 -21.19 5.04
N GLN A 262 8.85 -22.33 4.92
CA GLN A 262 7.44 -22.52 5.29
C GLN A 262 7.18 -22.39 6.80
N LYS A 263 8.21 -22.57 7.65
CA LYS A 263 8.07 -22.35 9.09
C LYS A 263 7.77 -20.91 9.47
N ILE A 264 8.17 -19.95 8.63
CA ILE A 264 7.96 -18.53 8.89
C ILE A 264 6.46 -18.18 8.84
N PRO A 265 5.72 -18.50 7.75
CA PRO A 265 4.27 -18.36 7.75
C PRO A 265 3.56 -19.14 8.86
N GLU A 266 3.99 -20.38 9.14
CA GLU A 266 3.38 -21.20 10.21
C GLU A 266 3.49 -20.50 11.57
N GLN A 267 4.67 -19.99 11.91
CA GLN A 267 4.90 -19.24 13.15
C GLN A 267 4.12 -17.93 13.21
N ALA A 268 4.10 -17.17 12.11
CA ALA A 268 3.37 -15.90 12.03
C ALA A 268 1.85 -16.10 12.23
N VAL A 269 1.30 -17.14 11.60
CA VAL A 269 -0.13 -17.49 11.73
C VAL A 269 -0.45 -18.02 13.13
N ALA A 270 0.42 -18.84 13.72
CA ALA A 270 0.26 -19.31 15.10
C ALA A 270 0.21 -18.13 16.09
N GLU A 271 1.11 -17.16 15.94
CA GLU A 271 1.10 -15.95 16.76
C GLU A 271 -0.19 -15.16 16.59
N MET A 272 -0.68 -14.97 15.35
CA MET A 272 -1.96 -14.32 15.10
C MET A 272 -3.13 -15.02 15.81
N LEU A 273 -3.15 -16.35 15.83
CA LEU A 273 -4.22 -17.11 16.50
C LEU A 273 -4.26 -16.86 18.02
N HIS A 274 -3.15 -16.50 18.67
CA HIS A 274 -3.18 -16.10 20.08
C HIS A 274 -4.02 -14.83 20.33
N TYR A 275 -4.13 -13.94 19.33
CA TYR A 275 -4.93 -12.72 19.41
C TYR A 275 -6.33 -12.92 18.83
N VAL A 276 -6.44 -13.68 17.75
CA VAL A 276 -7.70 -13.90 17.04
C VAL A 276 -8.57 -14.92 17.78
N GLY A 277 -8.00 -15.89 18.48
CA GLY A 277 -8.73 -17.03 19.05
C GLY A 277 -9.11 -18.06 17.99
N ASP A 278 -10.18 -18.82 18.25
CA ASP A 278 -10.70 -19.87 17.35
C ASP A 278 -11.35 -19.34 16.06
N ALA A 279 -11.49 -18.02 15.95
CA ALA A 279 -12.14 -17.31 14.85
C ALA A 279 -13.61 -17.71 14.60
N ALA A 280 -14.29 -18.39 15.52
CA ALA A 280 -15.67 -18.85 15.32
C ALA A 280 -16.66 -17.69 15.08
N ASP A 281 -16.32 -16.50 15.59
CA ASP A 281 -17.09 -15.27 15.45
C ASP A 281 -16.77 -14.48 14.16
N ILE A 282 -15.68 -14.81 13.46
CA ILE A 282 -15.27 -14.16 12.22
C ILE A 282 -16.11 -14.70 11.05
N LYS A 283 -16.69 -13.78 10.26
CA LYS A 283 -17.52 -14.13 9.10
C LYS A 283 -16.77 -14.05 7.78
N ASN A 284 -15.80 -13.14 7.70
CA ASN A 284 -15.02 -12.92 6.49
C ASN A 284 -13.53 -12.92 6.84
N ILE A 285 -12.75 -13.75 6.15
CA ILE A 285 -11.28 -13.71 6.20
C ILE A 285 -10.79 -13.24 4.83
N ILE A 286 -10.09 -12.12 4.80
CA ILE A 286 -9.69 -11.43 3.59
C ILE A 286 -8.16 -11.44 3.54
N LEU A 287 -7.61 -12.12 2.55
CA LEU A 287 -6.17 -12.21 2.34
C LEU A 287 -5.75 -11.17 1.30
N VAL A 288 -4.91 -10.22 1.74
CA VAL A 288 -4.32 -9.18 0.91
C VAL A 288 -2.79 -9.25 0.96
N GLY A 289 -2.08 -8.26 0.43
CA GLY A 289 -0.63 -8.17 0.55
C GLY A 289 0.15 -8.90 -0.53
N GLY A 290 1.42 -8.49 -0.72
CA GLY A 290 2.30 -9.05 -1.76
C GLY A 290 2.81 -10.47 -1.46
N GLY A 291 2.77 -10.88 -0.19
CA GLY A 291 3.15 -12.22 0.28
C GLY A 291 2.00 -13.21 0.38
N ALA A 292 0.77 -12.82 0.02
CA ALA A 292 -0.43 -13.66 0.10
C ALA A 292 -0.23 -15.08 -0.47
N PHE A 293 0.41 -15.17 -1.64
CA PHE A 293 0.64 -16.43 -2.35
C PHE A 293 1.43 -17.46 -1.52
N PHE A 294 2.38 -17.02 -0.69
CA PHE A 294 3.23 -17.91 0.11
C PHE A 294 2.60 -18.24 1.47
N TYR A 295 1.75 -17.34 2.00
CA TYR A 295 1.08 -17.51 3.29
C TYR A 295 -0.23 -18.31 3.22
N ARG A 296 -0.83 -18.43 2.02
CA ARG A 296 -2.13 -19.08 1.79
C ARG A 296 -2.23 -20.48 2.42
N LYS A 297 -1.20 -21.31 2.28
CA LYS A 297 -1.21 -22.69 2.81
C LYS A 297 -1.34 -22.70 4.33
N ALA A 298 -0.49 -21.95 5.03
CA ALA A 298 -0.53 -21.85 6.50
C ALA A 298 -1.88 -21.32 7.00
N LEU A 299 -2.41 -20.29 6.33
CA LEU A 299 -3.72 -19.73 6.65
C LEU A 299 -4.87 -20.70 6.43
N LYS A 300 -4.85 -21.48 5.35
CA LYS A 300 -5.91 -22.46 5.08
C LYS A 300 -5.89 -23.61 6.09
N THR A 301 -4.70 -24.02 6.54
CA THR A 301 -4.55 -24.98 7.64
C THR A 301 -5.10 -24.43 8.95
N ALA A 302 -4.83 -23.15 9.26
CA ALA A 302 -5.32 -22.50 10.47
C ALA A 302 -6.85 -22.25 10.47
N PHE A 303 -7.44 -22.03 9.30
CA PHE A 303 -8.87 -21.74 9.15
C PHE A 303 -9.57 -22.76 8.24
N PRO A 304 -9.69 -24.03 8.64
CA PRO A 304 -10.21 -25.09 7.77
C PRO A 304 -11.69 -24.89 7.42
N HIS A 305 -12.47 -24.29 8.34
CA HIS A 305 -13.91 -24.06 8.18
C HIS A 305 -14.25 -22.70 7.56
N HIS A 306 -13.25 -21.88 7.23
CA HIS A 306 -13.48 -20.57 6.62
C HIS A 306 -13.02 -20.55 5.16
N GLU A 307 -13.74 -19.78 4.36
CA GLU A 307 -13.28 -19.38 3.04
C GLU A 307 -12.28 -18.23 3.17
N LEU A 308 -11.14 -18.35 2.49
CA LEU A 308 -10.17 -17.27 2.36
C LEU A 308 -10.53 -16.47 1.12
N GLN A 309 -11.04 -15.26 1.33
CA GLN A 309 -11.40 -14.34 0.25
C GLN A 309 -10.13 -13.66 -0.26
N GLU A 310 -9.70 -14.07 -1.45
CA GLU A 310 -8.55 -13.49 -2.14
C GLU A 310 -9.00 -12.42 -3.13
N LEU A 311 -8.30 -11.30 -3.17
CA LEU A 311 -8.61 -10.19 -4.07
C LEU A 311 -7.67 -10.23 -5.28
N LYS A 312 -8.21 -9.88 -6.46
CA LYS A 312 -7.38 -9.68 -7.64
C LYS A 312 -6.39 -8.53 -7.41
N ASP A 313 -5.11 -8.82 -7.62
CA ASP A 313 -3.98 -7.96 -7.31
C ASP A 313 -3.98 -7.53 -5.83
N PRO A 314 -3.77 -8.47 -4.89
CA PRO A 314 -3.96 -8.22 -3.45
C PRO A 314 -3.03 -7.13 -2.90
N ILE A 315 -1.90 -6.88 -3.58
CA ILE A 315 -0.98 -5.78 -3.27
C ILE A 315 -1.62 -4.39 -3.46
N PHE A 316 -2.62 -4.25 -4.34
CA PHE A 316 -3.32 -2.99 -4.63
C PHE A 316 -4.69 -2.89 -3.94
N ALA A 317 -5.08 -3.87 -3.13
CA ALA A 317 -6.42 -3.92 -2.53
C ALA A 317 -6.76 -2.65 -1.73
N ASN A 318 -5.82 -2.16 -0.92
CA ASN A 318 -6.01 -0.96 -0.12
C ASN A 318 -6.26 0.27 -1.00
N VAL A 319 -5.36 0.55 -1.95
CA VAL A 319 -5.45 1.75 -2.80
C VAL A 319 -6.66 1.72 -3.75
N LYS A 320 -7.06 0.53 -4.23
CA LYS A 320 -8.33 0.37 -4.97
C LYS A 320 -9.53 0.70 -4.08
N GLY A 321 -9.56 0.18 -2.85
CA GLY A 321 -10.62 0.51 -1.88
C GLY A 321 -10.72 2.00 -1.57
N PHE A 322 -9.58 2.68 -1.44
CA PHE A 322 -9.52 4.12 -1.22
C PHE A 322 -10.10 4.90 -2.41
N GLN A 323 -9.78 4.49 -3.63
CA GLN A 323 -10.31 5.10 -4.84
C GLN A 323 -11.84 4.99 -4.89
N PHE A 324 -12.40 3.81 -4.61
CA PHE A 324 -13.84 3.62 -4.56
C PHE A 324 -14.49 4.48 -3.47
N ALA A 325 -13.93 4.47 -2.25
CA ALA A 325 -14.44 5.26 -1.14
C ALA A 325 -14.44 6.77 -1.45
N GLY A 326 -13.36 7.27 -2.05
CA GLY A 326 -13.25 8.66 -2.48
C GLY A 326 -14.26 9.01 -3.57
N THR A 327 -14.46 8.11 -4.54
CA THR A 327 -15.42 8.32 -5.65
C THR A 327 -16.84 8.45 -5.11
N GLU A 328 -17.23 7.59 -4.17
CA GLU A 328 -18.55 7.66 -3.52
C GLU A 328 -18.68 8.92 -2.64
N LEU A 329 -17.63 9.30 -1.91
CA LEU A 329 -17.62 10.53 -1.11
C LEU A 329 -17.79 11.78 -1.99
N ALA A 330 -17.10 11.84 -3.13
CA ALA A 330 -17.19 12.97 -4.05
C ALA A 330 -18.62 13.12 -4.61
N LYS A 331 -19.25 12.00 -5.04
CA LYS A 331 -20.65 12.00 -5.50
C LYS A 331 -21.64 12.51 -4.45
N GLN A 332 -21.45 12.13 -3.19
CA GLN A 332 -22.33 12.58 -2.10
C GLN A 332 -22.23 14.08 -1.86
N VAL A 333 -21.02 14.64 -1.95
CA VAL A 333 -20.81 16.09 -1.80
C VAL A 333 -21.49 16.85 -2.94
N ASP A 334 -21.29 16.42 -4.20
CA ASP A 334 -21.90 17.06 -5.37
C ASP A 334 -23.44 16.99 -5.32
N ALA A 335 -24.00 15.85 -4.86
CA ALA A 335 -25.43 15.69 -4.67
C ALA A 335 -26.00 16.58 -3.55
N SER A 336 -25.19 16.88 -2.52
CA SER A 336 -25.60 17.77 -1.42
C SER A 336 -25.56 19.25 -1.81
N SER A 337 -24.56 19.68 -2.59
CA SER A 337 -24.47 21.06 -3.10
C SER A 337 -25.54 21.38 -4.14
N ALA A 338 -25.90 20.40 -4.98
CA ALA A 338 -27.01 20.55 -5.94
C ALA A 338 -28.39 20.70 -5.27
N ARG A 339 -28.57 20.22 -4.03
CA ARG A 339 -29.83 20.40 -3.28
C ARG A 339 -29.93 21.75 -2.59
N THR A 340 -28.81 22.40 -2.26
CA THR A 340 -28.80 23.71 -1.59
C THR A 340 -28.98 24.86 -2.58
N ASP A 341 -28.60 24.69 -3.85
CA ASP A 341 -28.80 25.70 -4.91
C ASP A 341 -30.22 25.70 -5.51
N GLY A 342 -31.10 24.79 -5.06
CA GLY A 342 -32.47 24.62 -5.58
C GLY A 342 -33.59 25.24 -4.75
N THR A 343 -33.28 25.94 -3.65
CA THR A 343 -34.28 26.64 -2.83
C THR A 343 -34.05 28.15 -2.92
N GLU A 344 -34.63 28.78 -3.95
CA GLU A 344 -35.01 30.20 -3.81
C GLU A 344 -36.03 30.31 -2.67
N PRO A 345 -35.86 31.23 -1.71
CA PRO A 345 -36.89 31.49 -0.73
C PRO A 345 -38.09 32.08 -1.45
N LEU A 346 -39.22 31.34 -1.41
CA LEU A 346 -40.52 31.86 -1.79
C LEU A 346 -40.81 33.09 -0.90
N ASN A 347 -40.66 34.28 -1.46
CA ASN A 347 -41.11 35.53 -0.85
C ASN A 347 -42.64 35.43 -0.68
N LEU A 348 -43.10 35.24 0.55
CA LEU A 348 -44.48 35.45 0.93
C LEU A 348 -44.55 36.75 1.73
N THR A 349 -44.62 37.86 0.99
CA THR A 349 -45.32 39.06 1.45
C THR A 349 -46.81 38.84 1.27
N THR A 350 -47.53 38.69 2.38
CA THR A 350 -48.81 39.38 2.71
C THR A 350 -49.20 39.01 4.13
#